data_AF-Q4UBY6-F1
#
_entry.id   AF-Q4UBY6-F1
#
_cell.length_a   1.000
_cell.length_b   1.000
_cell.length_c   1.000
_cell.angle_alpha   90.00
_cell.angle_beta   90.00
_cell.angle_gamma   90.00
#
_symmetry.space_group_name_H-M   'P 1'
#
loop_
_entity.id
_entity.type
_entity.pdbx_description
1 polymer ?
#
loop_
_entity_poly.entity_id
_entity_poly.type
_entity_poly.pdbx_seq_one_letter_code
_entity_poly.pdbx_strand_id
1 'polypeptide(L)'
;MVKISVDSERNNTLKSHADSTDISYSDYRIYEIVSPEYTRDVELMELEAAEIDRKNTNKTLQITSSMRKKSSISSMLHLRMCKILNSDRILILFGDGREEAEEVFKDCNIKVYNYHIVKVPKYAPYTREQYNKWKIHWPLKFIKPAFQPLEITNVMNEKMLKILFRAVAESKERGSKCVCIITFKDKVISTAFDKRDVNILKHASILAVGKIAEAKKKRETQKMKDFPDYLCTGCDVYLSHEPCCMCGMALLHSRISKVIYGIKNQKLGCFGSVWNLHNMIELNHHFRAFTVTPNIS
;
A
#
# COMPACT_ATOMS: atom_id res chain seq x y z
N MET A 1 -7.92 10.00 -9.68
CA MET A 1 -7.43 8.62 -9.79
C MET A 1 -6.13 8.70 -10.56
N VAL A 2 -4.98 8.42 -9.93
CA VAL A 2 -3.68 8.46 -10.63
C VAL A 2 -3.47 7.08 -11.25
N LYS A 3 -3.31 7.04 -12.58
CA LYS A 3 -3.06 5.80 -13.32
C LYS A 3 -1.66 5.33 -12.94
N ILE A 4 -1.50 4.05 -12.60
CA ILE A 4 -0.17 3.49 -12.39
C ILE A 4 0.56 3.56 -13.75
N SER A 5 1.74 4.19 -13.79
CA SER A 5 2.61 4.12 -14.97
C SER A 5 2.97 2.66 -15.21
N VAL A 6 2.69 2.17 -16.40
CA VAL A 6 2.88 0.76 -16.77
C VAL A 6 4.38 0.52 -16.91
N ASP A 7 5.06 0.13 -15.82
CA ASP A 7 6.38 -0.47 -15.92
C ASP A 7 6.26 -1.90 -16.45
N SER A 8 7.21 -2.23 -17.32
CA SER A 8 7.18 -3.31 -18.31
C SER A 8 7.05 -4.72 -17.74
N GLU A 9 6.18 -5.48 -18.41
CA GLU A 9 6.26 -6.92 -18.70
C GLU A 9 6.82 -7.86 -17.63
N ARG A 10 5.90 -8.47 -16.87
CA ARG A 10 5.95 -9.92 -16.62
C ARG A 10 4.59 -10.52 -16.94
N ASN A 11 4.47 -11.06 -18.15
CA ASN A 11 3.33 -11.88 -18.58
C ASN A 11 3.31 -13.18 -17.76
N ASN A 12 2.53 -13.21 -16.68
CA ASN A 12 2.17 -14.47 -16.02
C ASN A 12 0.89 -15.00 -16.66
N THR A 13 1.02 -15.58 -17.84
CA THR A 13 0.02 -16.49 -18.40
C THR A 13 0.04 -17.75 -17.52
N LEU A 14 -1.03 -18.01 -16.78
CA LEU A 14 -1.25 -19.31 -16.14
C LEU A 14 -1.20 -20.37 -17.24
N LYS A 15 -0.11 -21.16 -17.31
CA LYS A 15 0.06 -22.20 -18.33
C LYS A 15 -1.11 -23.18 -18.26
N SER A 16 -1.71 -23.42 -19.42
CA SER A 16 -2.75 -24.42 -19.64
C SER A 16 -2.15 -25.82 -19.60
N HIS A 17 -2.24 -26.49 -18.46
CA HIS A 17 -2.19 -27.95 -18.43
C HIS A 17 -3.60 -28.46 -18.15
N ALA A 18 -4.21 -29.00 -19.20
CA ALA A 18 -5.34 -29.91 -19.12
C ALA A 18 -4.76 -31.31 -18.89
N ASP A 19 -4.97 -31.86 -17.69
CA ASP A 19 -5.42 -33.23 -17.43
C ASP A 19 -5.26 -33.56 -15.93
N SER A 20 -6.39 -33.90 -15.30
CA SER A 20 -6.62 -34.54 -13.99
C SER A 20 -5.73 -34.23 -12.75
N THR A 21 -6.43 -33.84 -11.67
CA THR A 21 -6.17 -34.05 -10.22
C THR A 21 -5.05 -33.26 -9.50
N ASP A 22 -5.47 -32.61 -8.40
CA ASP A 22 -4.70 -31.83 -7.40
C ASP A 22 -3.89 -30.63 -7.89
N ILE A 23 -4.52 -29.45 -7.90
CA ILE A 23 -3.76 -28.19 -7.87
C ILE A 23 -3.01 -28.15 -6.54
N SER A 24 -1.71 -28.40 -6.57
CA SER A 24 -0.90 -28.28 -5.37
C SER A 24 -0.80 -26.81 -4.96
N TYR A 25 -1.42 -26.46 -3.84
CA TYR A 25 -1.36 -25.11 -3.28
C TYR A 25 0.08 -24.69 -2.92
N SER A 26 1.01 -25.64 -2.82
CA SER A 26 2.44 -25.39 -2.61
C SER A 26 3.08 -24.53 -3.70
N ASP A 27 2.50 -24.54 -4.90
CA ASP A 27 3.12 -23.94 -6.09
C ASP A 27 2.72 -22.47 -6.24
N TYR A 28 1.98 -21.92 -5.28
CA TYR A 28 1.45 -20.57 -5.34
C TYR A 28 1.63 -19.84 -4.01
N ARG A 29 1.85 -18.53 -4.13
CA ARG A 29 1.96 -17.64 -2.98
C ARG A 29 1.05 -16.43 -3.15
N ILE A 30 0.26 -16.20 -2.11
CA ILE A 30 -0.49 -14.96 -1.92
C ILE A 30 0.50 -13.90 -1.46
N TYR A 31 0.40 -12.70 -2.05
CA TYR A 31 1.11 -11.53 -1.59
C TYR A 31 0.16 -10.33 -1.51
N GLU A 32 0.42 -9.46 -0.53
CA GLU A 32 -0.36 -8.24 -0.33
C GLU A 32 0.08 -7.16 -1.33
N ILE A 33 -0.89 -6.48 -1.91
CA ILE A 33 -0.67 -5.35 -2.79
C ILE A 33 -0.60 -4.10 -1.94
N VAL A 34 0.62 -3.68 -1.66
CA VAL A 34 0.94 -2.52 -0.84
C VAL A 34 1.01 -1.24 -1.67
N SER A 35 0.96 -0.10 -0.99
CA SER A 35 1.12 1.20 -1.63
C SER A 35 2.54 1.35 -2.23
N PRO A 36 2.74 2.10 -3.33
CA PRO A 36 4.05 2.24 -3.97
C PRO A 36 5.14 2.78 -3.04
N GLU A 37 4.79 3.48 -1.97
CA GLU A 37 5.70 3.95 -0.92
C GLU A 37 6.54 2.82 -0.32
N TYR A 38 5.99 1.61 -0.21
CA TYR A 38 6.70 0.44 0.35
C TYR A 38 7.78 -0.12 -0.57
N THR A 39 7.65 0.10 -1.88
CA THR A 39 8.55 -0.42 -2.91
C THR A 39 9.33 0.70 -3.62
N ARG A 40 9.11 1.95 -3.22
CA ARG A 40 9.78 3.12 -3.81
C ARG A 40 11.29 3.01 -3.63
N ASP A 41 12.04 3.41 -4.64
CA ASP A 41 13.48 3.62 -4.57
C ASP A 41 13.86 4.96 -3.95
N VAL A 42 15.14 5.16 -3.63
CA VAL A 42 15.60 6.43 -3.08
C VAL A 42 15.49 7.53 -4.13
N GLU A 43 14.69 8.56 -3.85
CA GLU A 43 14.71 9.82 -4.57
C GLU A 43 15.42 10.85 -3.72
N LEU A 44 16.46 11.46 -4.27
CA LEU A 44 17.25 12.47 -3.59
C LEU A 44 16.79 13.86 -4.02
N MET A 45 16.82 14.79 -3.07
CA MET A 45 16.68 16.21 -3.31
C MET A 45 17.85 16.97 -2.69
N GLU A 46 18.11 18.15 -3.23
CA GLU A 46 19.16 19.03 -2.74
C GLU A 46 18.59 19.98 -1.70
N LEU A 47 19.32 20.16 -0.60
CA LEU A 47 19.05 21.11 0.47
C LEU A 47 20.34 21.81 0.88
N GLU A 48 20.24 22.97 1.50
CA GLU A 48 21.39 23.67 2.05
C GLU A 48 21.67 23.28 3.52
N ALA A 49 22.96 23.16 3.82
CA ALA A 49 23.47 22.90 5.15
C ALA A 49 24.65 23.82 5.51
N ALA A 50 24.70 24.27 6.76
CA ALA A 50 25.78 25.11 7.27
C ALA A 50 26.78 24.25 8.06
N GLU A 51 28.06 24.44 7.79
CA GLU A 51 29.15 23.83 8.56
C GLU A 51 29.50 24.70 9.76
N ILE A 52 29.36 24.15 10.97
CA ILE A 52 29.59 24.86 12.23
C ILE A 52 30.38 24.02 13.23
N ASP A 53 30.84 24.66 14.31
CA ASP A 53 31.42 23.95 15.44
C ASP A 53 30.40 23.05 16.14
N ARG A 54 30.81 21.82 16.47
CA ARG A 54 29.99 20.82 17.17
C ARG A 54 29.47 21.29 18.53
N LYS A 55 30.22 22.11 19.26
CA LYS A 55 29.80 22.68 20.55
C LYS A 55 28.50 23.51 20.44
N ASN A 56 28.22 24.06 19.26
CA ASN A 56 27.05 24.91 19.04
C ASN A 56 25.81 24.14 18.57
N THR A 57 25.87 22.81 18.42
CA THR A 57 24.79 21.98 17.84
C THR A 57 23.40 22.29 18.41
N ASN A 58 23.24 22.22 19.74
CA ASN A 58 21.92 22.37 20.37
C ASN A 58 21.38 23.79 20.20
N LYS A 59 22.25 24.80 20.38
CA LYS A 59 21.92 26.21 20.20
C LYS A 59 21.43 26.44 18.77
N THR A 60 22.20 25.99 17.78
CA THR A 60 21.84 26.13 16.36
C THR A 60 20.54 25.43 16.02
N LEU A 61 20.32 24.20 16.51
CA LEU A 61 19.10 23.44 16.26
C LEU A 61 17.85 24.14 16.82
N GLN A 62 17.94 24.76 17.99
CA GLN A 62 16.84 25.52 18.58
C GLN A 62 16.49 26.75 17.75
N ILE A 63 17.51 27.53 17.39
CA ILE A 63 17.33 28.78 16.66
C ILE A 63 16.78 28.53 15.25
N THR A 64 17.35 27.57 14.52
CA THR A 64 16.91 27.22 13.16
C THR A 64 15.54 26.52 13.14
N SER A 65 14.97 26.16 14.29
CA SER A 65 13.65 25.49 14.38
C SER A 65 12.52 26.33 13.79
N SER A 66 12.50 27.64 14.08
CA SER A 66 11.46 28.56 13.59
C SER A 66 11.51 28.70 12.07
N MET A 67 12.72 28.76 11.50
CA MET A 67 12.92 28.82 10.05
C MET A 67 12.44 27.54 9.37
N ARG A 68 12.83 26.38 9.93
CA ARG A 68 12.44 25.07 9.39
C ARG A 68 10.92 24.90 9.33
N LYS A 69 10.19 25.42 10.32
CA LYS A 69 8.72 25.37 10.33
C LYS A 69 8.07 26.14 9.18
N LYS A 70 8.72 27.20 8.67
CA LYS A 70 8.23 28.00 7.54
C LYS A 70 8.69 27.45 6.19
N SER A 71 9.80 26.72 6.17
CA SER A 71 10.40 26.16 4.95
C SER A 71 9.70 24.90 4.42
N SER A 72 10.09 24.50 3.21
CA SER A 72 9.69 23.25 2.55
C SER A 72 9.99 21.99 3.38
N ILE A 73 11.01 22.03 4.24
CA ILE A 73 11.46 20.89 5.06
C ILE A 73 10.62 20.67 6.34
N SER A 74 9.65 21.53 6.61
CA SER A 74 8.76 21.43 7.78
C SER A 74 8.03 20.08 7.87
N SER A 75 7.67 19.50 6.73
CA SER A 75 6.96 18.21 6.63
C SER A 75 7.90 16.98 6.68
N MET A 76 9.22 17.18 6.61
CA MET A 76 10.23 16.12 6.45
C MET A 76 10.76 15.59 7.80
N LEU A 77 9.86 15.01 8.60
CA LEU A 77 10.16 14.53 9.95
C LEU A 77 11.14 13.33 10.00
N HIS A 78 11.39 12.69 8.86
CA HIS A 78 12.33 11.57 8.72
C HIS A 78 13.80 12.00 8.67
N LEU A 79 14.09 13.25 8.34
CA LEU A 79 15.46 13.76 8.27
C LEU A 79 15.97 14.11 9.67
N ARG A 80 17.22 13.74 9.98
CA ARG A 80 17.95 14.36 11.11
C ARG A 80 18.49 15.70 10.64
N MET A 81 18.35 16.73 11.46
CA MET A 81 18.76 18.09 11.09
C MET A 81 20.27 18.33 11.22
N CYS A 82 21.03 17.34 11.71
CA CYS A 82 22.47 17.44 11.82
C CYS A 82 23.18 16.17 11.31
N LYS A 83 24.37 16.37 10.73
CA LYS A 83 25.29 15.30 10.31
C LYS A 83 26.68 15.62 10.86
N ILE A 84 27.31 14.65 11.51
CA ILE A 84 28.70 14.80 11.98
C ILE A 84 29.62 14.77 10.77
N LEU A 85 30.50 15.77 10.64
CA LEU A 85 31.51 15.81 9.61
C LEU A 85 32.84 15.23 10.13
N ASN A 86 33.27 15.68 11.32
CA ASN A 86 34.46 15.19 12.02
C ASN A 86 34.32 15.41 13.55
N SER A 87 35.42 15.34 14.31
CA SER A 87 35.43 15.51 15.77
C SER A 87 34.81 16.84 16.20
N ASP A 88 35.13 17.92 15.48
CA ASP A 88 34.85 19.29 15.92
C ASP A 88 33.80 20.00 15.06
N ARG A 89 33.44 19.45 13.90
CA ARG A 89 32.52 20.09 12.95
C ARG A 89 31.33 19.23 12.60
N ILE A 90 30.21 19.91 12.39
CA ILE A 90 28.94 19.31 11.97
C ILE A 90 28.30 20.13 10.85
N LEU A 91 27.42 19.48 10.10
CA LEU A 91 26.51 20.11 9.16
C LEU A 91 25.13 20.25 9.80
N ILE A 92 24.54 21.44 9.74
CA ILE A 92 23.15 21.71 10.15
C ILE A 92 22.30 21.99 8.91
N LEU A 93 21.25 21.21 8.70
CA LEU A 93 20.23 21.50 7.70
C LEU A 93 19.35 22.66 8.15
N PHE A 94 19.22 23.66 7.29
CA PHE A 94 18.33 24.81 7.50
C PHE A 94 17.27 24.97 6.39
N GLY A 95 17.41 24.26 5.26
CA GLY A 95 16.40 24.23 4.20
C GLY A 95 16.64 25.31 3.15
N ASP A 96 15.54 25.91 2.67
CA ASP A 96 15.56 26.88 1.57
C ASP A 96 15.41 28.29 2.17
N GLY A 97 16.51 29.02 2.33
CA GLY A 97 16.49 30.33 3.00
C GLY A 97 17.85 30.77 3.54
N ARG A 98 18.84 30.93 2.65
CA ARG A 98 20.22 31.25 3.02
C ARG A 98 20.38 32.59 3.72
N GLU A 99 19.70 33.63 3.24
CA GLU A 99 19.81 34.99 3.79
C GLU A 99 19.30 35.04 5.23
N GLU A 100 18.10 34.49 5.50
CA GLU A 100 17.54 34.37 6.85
C GLU A 100 18.46 33.52 7.74
N ALA A 101 19.08 32.45 7.21
CA ALA A 101 20.02 31.63 7.97
C ALA A 101 21.28 32.42 8.37
N GLU A 102 21.84 33.18 7.44
CA GLU A 102 23.03 33.99 7.66
C GLU A 102 22.81 35.08 8.71
N GLU A 103 21.68 35.78 8.68
CA GLU A 103 21.29 36.76 9.71
C GLU A 103 21.19 36.10 11.08
N VAL A 104 20.44 35.00 11.15
CA VAL A 104 20.20 34.26 12.38
C VAL A 104 21.49 33.70 13.00
N PHE A 105 22.42 33.22 12.17
CA PHE A 105 23.73 32.75 12.65
C PHE A 105 24.60 33.90 13.15
N LYS A 106 24.58 35.07 12.49
CA LYS A 106 25.32 36.27 12.92
C LYS A 106 24.79 36.80 14.26
N ASP A 107 23.48 36.98 14.39
CA ASP A 107 22.83 37.48 15.61
C ASP A 107 23.12 36.60 16.83
N CYS A 108 23.25 35.29 16.60
CA CYS A 108 23.52 34.31 17.65
C CYS A 108 25.02 34.03 17.87
N ASN A 109 25.92 34.76 17.21
CA ASN A 109 27.37 34.60 17.25
C ASN A 109 27.82 33.16 16.94
N ILE A 110 27.20 32.52 15.94
CA ILE A 110 27.54 31.18 15.46
C ILE A 110 28.50 31.32 14.29
N LYS A 111 29.74 30.86 14.46
CA LYS A 111 30.71 30.80 13.36
C LYS A 111 30.31 29.72 12.35
N VAL A 112 30.02 30.15 11.13
CA VAL A 112 29.81 29.28 9.97
C VAL A 112 31.10 29.23 9.16
N TYR A 113 31.59 28.02 8.87
CA TYR A 113 32.81 27.81 8.08
C TYR A 113 32.53 27.76 6.59
N ASN A 114 31.43 27.11 6.20
CA ASN A 114 31.03 26.98 4.82
C ASN A 114 29.53 26.62 4.70
N TYR A 115 28.98 26.84 3.51
CA TYR A 115 27.65 26.36 3.13
C TYR A 115 27.78 25.25 2.09
N HIS A 116 26.98 24.21 2.26
CA HIS A 116 27.03 23.02 1.43
C HIS A 116 25.66 22.72 0.86
N ILE A 117 25.62 22.38 -0.42
CA ILE A 117 24.46 21.73 -1.03
C ILE A 117 24.60 20.23 -0.78
N VAL A 118 23.64 19.65 -0.06
CA VAL A 118 23.66 18.25 0.34
C VAL A 118 22.48 17.49 -0.26
N LYS A 119 22.73 16.24 -0.70
CA LYS A 119 21.69 15.36 -1.24
C LYS A 119 21.06 14.54 -0.12
N VAL A 120 19.76 14.70 0.08
CA VAL A 120 19.00 14.01 1.12
C VAL A 120 17.83 13.22 0.54
N PRO A 121 17.40 12.12 1.18
CA PRO A 121 16.18 11.42 0.78
C PRO A 121 14.94 12.32 0.89
N LYS A 122 14.25 12.52 -0.24
CA LYS A 122 13.04 13.35 -0.33
C LYS A 122 11.87 12.79 0.47
N TYR A 123 11.75 11.46 0.50
CA TYR A 123 10.67 10.76 1.20
C TYR A 123 11.17 10.00 2.43
N ALA A 124 10.25 9.79 3.39
CA ALA A 124 10.50 8.92 4.53
C ALA A 124 10.54 7.45 4.09
N PRO A 125 11.51 6.65 4.58
CA PRO A 125 11.51 5.21 4.33
C PRO A 125 10.36 4.53 5.07
N TYR A 126 9.62 3.67 4.39
CA TYR A 126 8.50 2.90 4.95
C TYR A 126 8.95 1.57 5.53
N THR A 127 10.02 0.98 4.98
CA THR A 127 10.58 -0.30 5.45
C THR A 127 11.95 -0.14 6.10
N ARG A 128 12.36 -1.14 6.88
CA ARG A 128 13.69 -1.16 7.51
C ARG A 128 14.81 -1.31 6.48
N GLU A 129 14.52 -2.02 5.39
CA GLU A 129 15.41 -2.17 4.24
C GLU A 129 15.63 -0.83 3.55
N GLN A 130 14.56 -0.10 3.19
CA GLN A 130 14.65 1.26 2.66
C GLN A 130 15.46 2.16 3.61
N TYR A 131 15.15 2.13 4.91
CA TYR A 131 15.90 2.93 5.89
C TYR A 131 17.40 2.63 5.87
N ASN A 132 17.78 1.35 5.83
CA ASN A 132 19.19 0.95 5.82
C ASN A 132 19.89 1.33 4.52
N LYS A 133 19.20 1.24 3.37
CA LYS A 133 19.72 1.68 2.06
C LYS A 133 19.86 3.21 2.02
N TRP A 134 18.89 3.95 2.54
CA TRP A 134 18.78 5.41 2.34
C TRP A 134 19.57 6.23 3.35
N LYS A 135 19.80 5.71 4.58
CA LYS A 135 20.57 6.40 5.63
C LYS A 135 22.02 6.70 5.24
N ILE A 136 22.54 6.06 4.18
CA ILE A 136 23.88 6.28 3.64
C ILE A 136 24.00 7.71 3.07
N HIS A 137 22.93 8.23 2.46
CA HIS A 137 22.93 9.57 1.87
C HIS A 137 22.89 10.66 2.97
N TRP A 138 21.99 10.49 3.94
CA TRP A 138 21.83 11.45 5.04
C TRP A 138 21.34 10.75 6.31
N PRO A 139 21.71 11.20 7.53
CA PRO A 139 21.19 10.61 8.76
C PRO A 139 19.66 10.73 8.85
N LEU A 140 18.99 9.60 9.09
CA LEU A 140 17.53 9.50 9.12
C LEU A 140 16.99 9.03 10.48
N LYS A 141 15.75 9.40 10.78
CA LYS A 141 14.89 8.80 11.80
C LYS A 141 13.92 7.85 11.12
N PHE A 142 13.91 6.59 11.54
CA PHE A 142 12.90 5.64 11.08
C PHE A 142 11.60 5.89 11.86
N ILE A 143 10.56 6.32 11.14
CA ILE A 143 9.21 6.49 11.67
C ILE A 143 8.37 5.39 11.06
N LYS A 144 7.92 4.45 11.89
CA LYS A 144 7.14 3.29 11.42
C LYS A 144 5.79 3.77 10.88
N PRO A 145 5.41 3.45 9.62
CA PRO A 145 4.09 3.79 9.09
C PRO A 145 2.96 3.13 9.90
N ALA A 146 1.79 3.79 9.96
CA ALA A 146 0.64 3.29 10.71
C ALA A 146 0.08 1.98 10.12
N PHE A 147 -0.05 1.94 8.79
CA PHE A 147 -0.30 0.68 8.10
C PHE A 147 0.97 -0.17 8.09
N GLN A 148 0.84 -1.48 8.20
CA GLN A 148 1.95 -2.42 8.05
C GLN A 148 1.49 -3.58 7.18
N PRO A 149 2.29 -3.96 6.16
CA PRO A 149 2.02 -5.15 5.36
C PRO A 149 1.88 -6.38 6.26
N LEU A 150 0.92 -7.23 5.94
CA LEU A 150 0.63 -8.45 6.68
C LEU A 150 1.67 -9.52 6.34
N GLU A 151 2.25 -10.12 7.37
CA GLU A 151 3.06 -11.30 7.20
C GLU A 151 2.17 -12.52 6.94
N ILE A 152 2.27 -13.07 5.73
CA ILE A 152 1.43 -14.18 5.27
C ILE A 152 2.10 -15.49 5.69
N THR A 153 1.52 -16.16 6.69
CA THR A 153 1.96 -17.49 7.12
C THR A 153 1.54 -18.57 6.12
N ASN A 154 2.21 -19.73 6.12
CA ASN A 154 1.86 -20.85 5.24
C ASN A 154 0.40 -21.31 5.41
N VAL A 155 -0.09 -21.35 6.66
CA VAL A 155 -1.49 -21.73 6.96
C VAL A 155 -2.47 -20.70 6.38
N MET A 156 -2.16 -19.40 6.49
CA MET A 156 -3.02 -18.35 5.92
C MET A 156 -3.00 -18.40 4.39
N ASN A 157 -1.83 -18.62 3.80
CA ASN A 157 -1.64 -18.77 2.36
C ASN A 157 -2.53 -19.90 1.81
N GLU A 158 -2.44 -21.10 2.41
CA GLU A 158 -3.21 -22.26 1.98
C GLU A 158 -4.72 -22.03 2.09
N LYS A 159 -5.20 -21.49 3.21
CA LYS A 159 -6.62 -21.14 3.41
C LYS A 159 -7.12 -20.18 2.33
N MET A 160 -6.36 -19.13 2.04
CA MET A 160 -6.74 -18.15 1.02
C MET A 160 -6.73 -18.75 -0.38
N LEU A 161 -5.72 -19.55 -0.73
CA LEU A 161 -5.61 -20.22 -2.02
C LEU A 161 -6.73 -21.22 -2.26
N LYS A 162 -7.14 -21.97 -1.23
CA LYS A 162 -8.24 -22.94 -1.32
C LYS A 162 -9.53 -22.30 -1.82
N ILE A 163 -9.91 -21.17 -1.24
CA ILE A 163 -11.14 -20.46 -1.61
C ILE A 163 -10.95 -19.71 -2.94
N LEU A 164 -9.77 -19.12 -3.16
CA LEU A 164 -9.47 -18.42 -4.40
C LEU A 164 -9.53 -19.36 -5.62
N PHE A 165 -8.91 -20.53 -5.54
CA PHE A 165 -8.89 -21.49 -6.64
C PHE A 165 -10.24 -22.14 -6.88
N ARG A 166 -11.09 -22.26 -5.85
CA ARG A 166 -12.51 -22.56 -6.08
C ARG A 166 -13.16 -21.50 -6.98
N ALA A 167 -12.98 -20.20 -6.68
CA ALA A 167 -13.55 -19.14 -7.51
C ALA A 167 -12.98 -19.17 -8.95
N VAL A 168 -11.69 -19.44 -9.12
CA VAL A 168 -11.05 -19.55 -10.44
C VAL A 168 -11.56 -20.78 -11.22
N ALA A 169 -11.71 -21.93 -10.57
CA ALA A 169 -12.25 -23.14 -11.20
C ALA A 169 -13.71 -22.93 -11.65
N GLU A 170 -14.56 -22.41 -10.77
CA GLU A 170 -15.96 -22.07 -11.11
C GLU A 170 -16.03 -21.04 -12.25
N SER A 171 -15.05 -20.14 -12.36
CA SER A 171 -14.96 -19.16 -13.44
C SER A 171 -14.65 -19.82 -14.78
N LYS A 172 -13.74 -20.80 -14.80
CA LYS A 172 -13.40 -21.58 -16.01
C LYS A 172 -14.60 -22.36 -16.53
N GLU A 173 -15.31 -23.07 -15.64
CA GLU A 173 -16.52 -23.83 -15.99
C GLU A 173 -17.63 -22.95 -16.60
N ARG A 174 -17.64 -21.66 -16.26
CA ARG A 174 -18.64 -20.68 -16.70
C ARG A 174 -18.17 -19.83 -17.88
N GLY A 175 -17.23 -20.33 -18.68
CA GLY A 175 -16.73 -19.61 -19.85
C GLY A 175 -15.98 -18.33 -19.50
N SER A 176 -15.14 -18.37 -18.45
CA SER A 176 -14.33 -17.25 -17.97
C SER A 176 -15.11 -16.05 -17.44
N LYS A 177 -16.40 -16.20 -17.12
CA LYS A 177 -17.18 -15.18 -16.40
C LYS A 177 -16.61 -15.03 -14.98
N CYS A 178 -16.45 -13.78 -14.52
CA CYS A 178 -15.90 -13.52 -13.18
C CYS A 178 -16.78 -14.15 -12.09
N VAL A 179 -16.15 -14.70 -11.05
CA VAL A 179 -16.79 -15.30 -9.87
C VAL A 179 -16.30 -14.57 -8.62
N CYS A 180 -17.23 -14.29 -7.71
CA CYS A 180 -17.01 -13.64 -6.42
C CYS A 180 -17.55 -14.53 -5.31
N ILE A 181 -16.70 -14.88 -4.36
CA ILE A 181 -17.05 -15.58 -3.12
C ILE A 181 -16.77 -14.64 -1.95
N ILE A 182 -17.75 -14.45 -1.06
CA ILE A 182 -17.59 -13.63 0.15
C ILE A 182 -17.70 -14.55 1.35
N THR A 183 -16.73 -14.43 2.25
CA THR A 183 -16.68 -15.17 3.51
C THR A 183 -16.76 -14.25 4.71
N PHE A 184 -17.35 -14.75 5.80
CA PHE A 184 -17.31 -14.12 7.11
C PHE A 184 -16.94 -15.18 8.15
N LYS A 185 -15.92 -14.92 8.96
CA LYS A 185 -15.36 -15.90 9.92
C LYS A 185 -15.06 -17.26 9.26
N ASP A 186 -14.34 -17.24 8.15
CA ASP A 186 -13.98 -18.41 7.33
C ASP A 186 -15.16 -19.19 6.70
N LYS A 187 -16.42 -18.72 6.86
CA LYS A 187 -17.61 -19.35 6.24
C LYS A 187 -18.04 -18.60 5.00
N VAL A 188 -18.32 -19.32 3.92
CA VAL A 188 -18.90 -18.72 2.69
C VAL A 188 -20.34 -18.28 2.97
N ILE A 189 -20.61 -16.99 2.82
CA ILE A 189 -21.94 -16.39 3.02
C ILE A 189 -22.57 -15.91 1.72
N SER A 190 -21.79 -15.74 0.65
CA SER A 190 -22.29 -15.35 -0.66
C SER A 190 -21.38 -15.84 -1.77
N THR A 191 -21.98 -16.29 -2.88
CA THR A 191 -21.29 -16.60 -4.13
C THR A 191 -22.09 -16.03 -5.29
N ALA A 192 -21.44 -15.32 -6.20
CA ALA A 192 -22.07 -14.79 -7.41
C ALA A 192 -21.09 -14.81 -8.58
N PHE A 193 -21.63 -14.72 -9.79
CA PHE A 193 -20.87 -14.67 -11.03
C PHE A 193 -21.43 -13.58 -11.95
N ASP A 194 -20.63 -13.13 -12.90
CA ASP A 194 -21.02 -12.09 -13.86
C ASP A 194 -22.29 -12.47 -14.64
N LYS A 195 -23.24 -11.53 -14.72
CA LYS A 195 -24.43 -11.58 -15.56
C LYS A 195 -24.51 -10.36 -16.49
N ARG A 196 -23.35 -9.96 -17.03
CA ARG A 196 -23.20 -8.79 -17.92
C ARG A 196 -23.92 -8.95 -19.25
N ASP A 197 -24.17 -10.18 -19.66
CA ASP A 197 -25.07 -10.57 -20.76
C ASP A 197 -26.52 -10.16 -20.53
N VAL A 198 -26.96 -10.03 -19.27
CA VAL A 198 -28.31 -9.57 -18.91
C VAL A 198 -28.33 -8.06 -18.65
N ASN A 199 -27.35 -7.56 -17.90
CA ASN A 199 -27.21 -6.13 -17.63
C ASN A 199 -25.75 -5.83 -17.31
N ILE A 200 -25.20 -4.82 -17.98
CA ILE A 200 -23.79 -4.44 -17.88
C ILE A 200 -23.30 -4.17 -16.45
N LEU A 201 -24.16 -3.75 -15.52
CA LEU A 201 -23.82 -3.48 -14.12
C LEU A 201 -23.80 -4.74 -13.23
N LYS A 202 -24.32 -5.87 -13.72
CA LYS A 202 -24.42 -7.13 -12.97
C LYS A 202 -23.08 -7.89 -12.94
N HIS A 203 -22.07 -7.26 -12.37
CA HIS A 203 -20.78 -7.87 -12.08
C HIS A 203 -20.86 -8.77 -10.85
N ALA A 204 -20.00 -9.78 -10.78
CA ALA A 204 -19.96 -10.76 -9.69
C ALA A 204 -19.85 -10.11 -8.31
N SER A 205 -18.99 -9.11 -8.14
CA SER A 205 -18.81 -8.39 -6.86
C SER A 205 -20.08 -7.65 -6.43
N ILE A 206 -20.72 -6.95 -7.37
CA ILE A 206 -21.97 -6.20 -7.11
C ILE A 206 -23.09 -7.17 -6.70
N LEU A 207 -23.24 -8.27 -7.45
CA LEU A 207 -24.24 -9.28 -7.17
C LEU A 207 -23.99 -9.98 -5.83
N ALA A 208 -22.74 -10.30 -5.50
CA ALA A 208 -22.40 -10.98 -4.24
C ALA A 208 -22.70 -10.11 -3.01
N VAL A 209 -22.35 -8.82 -3.06
CA VAL A 209 -22.70 -7.83 -2.03
C VAL A 209 -24.21 -7.64 -1.94
N GLY A 210 -24.89 -7.53 -3.10
CA GLY A 210 -26.34 -7.39 -3.17
C GLY A 210 -27.08 -8.56 -2.48
N LYS A 211 -26.64 -9.79 -2.72
CA LYS A 211 -27.18 -10.99 -2.04
C LYS A 211 -27.06 -10.91 -0.51
N ILE A 212 -25.94 -10.42 0.02
CA ILE A 212 -25.75 -10.24 1.46
C ILE A 212 -26.71 -9.17 1.99
N ALA A 213 -26.83 -8.04 1.30
CA ALA A 213 -27.75 -6.96 1.70
C ALA A 213 -29.22 -7.43 1.70
N GLU A 214 -29.63 -8.17 0.68
CA GLU A 214 -30.98 -8.76 0.58
C GLU A 214 -31.24 -9.78 1.70
N ALA A 215 -30.30 -10.68 1.98
CA ALA A 215 -30.41 -11.66 3.07
C ALA A 215 -30.57 -10.96 4.43
N LYS A 216 -29.83 -9.87 4.66
CA LYS A 216 -29.95 -9.06 5.87
C LYS A 216 -31.31 -8.36 5.99
N LYS A 217 -31.86 -7.86 4.89
CA LYS A 217 -33.18 -7.19 4.87
C LYS A 217 -34.31 -8.15 5.22
N LYS A 218 -34.24 -9.40 4.74
CA LYS A 218 -35.27 -10.43 5.00
C LYS A 218 -35.34 -10.92 6.44
N ARG A 219 -34.48 -10.41 7.34
CA ARG A 219 -34.32 -10.84 8.75
C ARG A 219 -33.97 -12.33 8.93
N GLU A 220 -33.69 -13.05 7.85
CA GLU A 220 -33.17 -14.43 7.87
C GLU A 220 -31.87 -14.53 8.68
N THR A 221 -31.14 -13.41 8.83
CA THR A 221 -29.84 -13.35 9.50
C THR A 221 -29.86 -12.73 10.92
N GLN A 222 -30.99 -12.24 11.44
CA GLN A 222 -31.02 -11.53 12.74
C GLN A 222 -30.69 -12.43 13.95
N LYS A 223 -30.64 -13.75 13.77
CA LYS A 223 -30.19 -14.73 14.78
C LYS A 223 -28.87 -15.42 14.44
N MET A 224 -28.23 -15.11 13.30
CA MET A 224 -27.05 -15.84 12.84
C MET A 224 -25.75 -15.13 13.25
N LYS A 225 -25.00 -15.73 14.18
CA LYS A 225 -23.60 -15.37 14.52
C LYS A 225 -22.63 -15.43 13.32
N ASP A 226 -23.12 -15.92 12.18
CA ASP A 226 -22.40 -16.22 10.94
C ASP A 226 -22.56 -15.13 9.87
N PHE A 227 -23.20 -13.99 10.16
CA PHE A 227 -23.26 -12.82 9.26
C PHE A 227 -22.67 -11.57 9.92
N PRO A 228 -22.13 -10.62 9.12
CA PRO A 228 -21.66 -9.34 9.63
C PRO A 228 -22.80 -8.46 10.12
N ASP A 229 -22.61 -7.72 11.22
CA ASP A 229 -23.64 -6.84 11.78
C ASP A 229 -23.87 -5.60 10.90
N TYR A 230 -22.80 -4.97 10.41
CA TYR A 230 -22.86 -3.77 9.57
C TYR A 230 -22.29 -4.02 8.17
N LEU A 231 -23.12 -3.78 7.13
CA LEU A 231 -22.76 -4.02 5.72
C LEU A 231 -22.05 -5.37 5.54
N CYS A 232 -20.85 -5.39 4.95
CA CYS A 232 -19.97 -6.55 4.84
C CYS A 232 -18.70 -6.38 5.69
N THR A 233 -18.81 -5.69 6.83
CA THR A 233 -17.68 -5.44 7.75
C THR A 233 -17.09 -6.74 8.25
N GLY A 234 -15.76 -6.88 8.17
CA GLY A 234 -15.06 -8.11 8.57
C GLY A 234 -15.20 -9.27 7.60
N CYS A 235 -15.81 -9.06 6.42
CA CYS A 235 -15.84 -10.06 5.37
C CYS A 235 -14.56 -10.03 4.53
N ASP A 236 -14.16 -11.21 4.07
CA ASP A 236 -13.08 -11.41 3.10
C ASP A 236 -13.70 -11.81 1.75
N VAL A 237 -13.17 -11.28 0.65
CA VAL A 237 -13.71 -11.45 -0.69
C VAL A 237 -12.69 -12.13 -1.57
N TYR A 238 -13.10 -13.18 -2.28
CA TYR A 238 -12.28 -13.95 -3.19
C TYR A 238 -12.85 -13.79 -4.60
N LEU A 239 -12.02 -13.30 -5.53
CA LEU A 239 -12.42 -13.01 -6.90
C LEU A 239 -11.58 -13.81 -7.89
N SER A 240 -12.20 -14.39 -8.91
CA SER A 240 -11.44 -15.05 -9.96
C SER A 240 -10.60 -14.05 -10.77
N HIS A 241 -11.13 -12.86 -11.02
CA HIS A 241 -10.44 -11.78 -11.73
C HIS A 241 -10.36 -10.50 -10.89
N GLU A 242 -9.32 -9.70 -11.12
CA GLU A 242 -9.18 -8.39 -10.51
C GLU A 242 -10.39 -7.49 -10.86
N PRO A 243 -11.01 -6.86 -9.86
CA PRO A 243 -12.20 -6.05 -10.07
C PRO A 243 -11.89 -4.73 -10.79
N CYS A 244 -12.86 -4.23 -11.55
CA CYS A 244 -12.83 -2.88 -12.11
C CYS A 244 -13.15 -1.81 -11.04
N CYS A 245 -13.01 -0.53 -11.38
CA CYS A 245 -13.24 0.58 -10.44
C CYS A 245 -14.63 0.59 -9.81
N MET A 246 -15.68 0.26 -10.59
CA MET A 246 -17.04 0.16 -10.06
C MET A 246 -17.13 -0.92 -8.97
N CYS A 247 -16.59 -2.11 -9.24
CA CYS A 247 -16.58 -3.21 -8.27
C CYS A 247 -15.70 -2.87 -7.06
N GLY A 248 -14.51 -2.29 -7.30
CA GLY A 248 -13.61 -1.89 -6.23
C GLY A 248 -14.25 -0.88 -5.27
N MET A 249 -14.93 0.14 -5.81
CA MET A 249 -15.63 1.13 -5.01
C MET A 249 -16.84 0.54 -4.26
N ALA A 250 -17.56 -0.40 -4.89
CA ALA A 250 -18.66 -1.10 -4.22
C ALA A 250 -18.17 -1.93 -3.01
N LEU A 251 -17.03 -2.63 -3.15
CA LEU A 251 -16.41 -3.38 -2.05
C LEU A 251 -15.94 -2.44 -0.93
N LEU A 252 -15.37 -1.28 -1.28
CA LEU A 252 -14.98 -0.23 -0.33
C LEU A 252 -16.18 0.31 0.45
N HIS A 253 -17.24 0.70 -0.24
CA HIS A 253 -18.47 1.19 0.38
C HIS A 253 -19.15 0.11 1.23
N SER A 254 -18.94 -1.17 0.92
CA SER A 254 -19.43 -2.30 1.70
C SER A 254 -18.61 -2.62 2.95
N ARG A 255 -17.52 -1.87 3.20
CA ARG A 255 -16.63 -2.03 4.36
C ARG A 255 -15.93 -3.39 4.45
N ILE A 256 -15.64 -4.00 3.30
CA ILE A 256 -14.89 -5.26 3.21
C ILE A 256 -13.54 -5.15 3.94
N SER A 257 -13.08 -6.25 4.54
CA SER A 257 -11.79 -6.30 5.25
C SER A 257 -10.63 -6.66 4.34
N LYS A 258 -10.81 -7.68 3.50
CA LYS A 258 -9.79 -8.16 2.57
C LYS A 258 -10.39 -8.52 1.21
N VAL A 259 -9.62 -8.31 0.14
CA VAL A 259 -9.93 -8.81 -1.19
C VAL A 259 -8.75 -9.60 -1.73
N ILE A 260 -8.98 -10.82 -2.18
CA ILE A 260 -8.00 -11.71 -2.76
C ILE A 260 -8.45 -12.00 -4.19
N TYR A 261 -7.60 -11.77 -5.20
CA TYR A 261 -7.95 -12.07 -6.59
C TYR A 261 -6.89 -12.89 -7.34
N GLY A 262 -7.37 -13.71 -8.29
CA GLY A 262 -6.55 -14.70 -8.99
C GLY A 262 -5.88 -14.16 -10.24
N ILE A 263 -6.68 -13.61 -11.16
CA ILE A 263 -6.24 -13.20 -12.49
C ILE A 263 -6.20 -11.67 -12.57
N LYS A 264 -5.04 -11.10 -12.90
CA LYS A 264 -4.90 -9.64 -13.09
C LYS A 264 -5.73 -9.14 -14.26
N ASN A 265 -6.29 -7.95 -14.13
CA ASN A 265 -7.03 -7.27 -15.20
C ASN A 265 -6.20 -6.09 -15.71
N GLN A 266 -5.35 -6.34 -16.70
CA GLN A 266 -4.40 -5.35 -17.22
C GLN A 266 -5.06 -4.09 -17.81
N LYS A 267 -6.32 -4.16 -18.23
CA LYS A 267 -7.01 -3.04 -18.90
C LYS A 267 -7.87 -2.21 -17.94
N LEU A 268 -8.49 -2.86 -16.95
CA LEU A 268 -9.52 -2.23 -16.10
C LEU A 268 -9.30 -2.47 -14.60
N GLY A 269 -8.26 -3.21 -14.22
CA GLY A 269 -8.00 -3.63 -12.84
C GLY A 269 -7.72 -2.48 -11.90
N CYS A 270 -8.35 -2.53 -10.72
CA CYS A 270 -8.41 -1.40 -9.81
C CYS A 270 -7.54 -1.54 -8.54
N PHE A 271 -6.94 -2.71 -8.30
CA PHE A 271 -6.23 -3.02 -7.05
C PHE A 271 -4.74 -3.28 -7.26
N GLY A 272 -4.18 -2.96 -8.43
CA GLY A 272 -2.76 -3.10 -8.68
C GLY A 272 -2.37 -3.17 -10.15
N SER A 273 -3.31 -3.41 -11.08
CA SER A 273 -2.98 -3.40 -12.52
C SER A 273 -2.98 -1.99 -13.12
N VAL A 274 -4.11 -1.28 -13.07
CA VAL A 274 -4.23 0.08 -13.65
C VAL A 274 -4.33 1.14 -12.58
N TRP A 275 -5.03 0.82 -11.50
CA TRP A 275 -5.25 1.70 -10.37
C TRP A 275 -4.89 1.00 -9.07
N ASN A 276 -4.75 1.79 -8.00
CA ASN A 276 -4.48 1.30 -6.65
C ASN A 276 -5.53 1.85 -5.67
N LEU A 277 -6.81 1.59 -5.94
CA LEU A 277 -7.93 2.25 -5.25
C LEU A 277 -7.95 1.96 -3.75
N HIS A 278 -7.59 0.76 -3.32
CA HIS A 278 -7.62 0.39 -1.90
C HIS A 278 -6.53 1.10 -1.05
N ASN A 279 -5.49 1.65 -1.69
CA ASN A 279 -4.42 2.40 -1.05
C ASN A 279 -4.58 3.93 -1.14
N MET A 280 -5.67 4.45 -1.74
CA MET A 280 -5.93 5.89 -1.86
C MET A 280 -6.20 6.52 -0.48
N ILE A 281 -5.34 7.44 -0.04
CA ILE A 281 -5.38 8.07 1.30
C ILE A 281 -6.64 8.94 1.49
N GLU A 282 -7.22 9.43 0.40
CA GLU A 282 -8.40 10.31 0.40
C GLU A 282 -9.71 9.55 0.67
N LEU A 283 -9.67 8.21 0.75
CA LEU A 283 -10.85 7.38 0.98
C LEU A 283 -10.99 7.02 2.46
N ASN A 284 -12.21 7.15 3.00
CA ASN A 284 -12.48 6.98 4.43
C ASN A 284 -12.37 5.53 4.94
N HIS A 285 -12.39 4.52 4.07
CA HIS A 285 -12.28 3.11 4.43
C HIS A 285 -11.17 2.45 3.65
N HIS A 286 -10.27 1.76 4.37
CA HIS A 286 -9.18 1.01 3.78
C HIS A 286 -9.36 -0.49 4.06
N PHE A 287 -8.96 -1.29 3.09
CA PHE A 287 -8.98 -2.75 3.18
C PHE A 287 -7.73 -3.31 2.50
N ARG A 288 -7.38 -4.54 2.85
CA ARG A 288 -6.20 -5.19 2.31
C ARG A 288 -6.54 -5.87 0.98
N ALA A 289 -5.75 -5.65 -0.07
CA ALA A 289 -5.89 -6.38 -1.31
C ALA A 289 -4.70 -7.32 -1.50
N PHE A 290 -4.96 -8.52 -2.00
CA PHE A 290 -3.97 -9.55 -2.25
C PHE A 290 -4.15 -10.12 -3.64
N THR A 291 -3.07 -10.62 -4.20
CA THR A 291 -3.12 -11.43 -5.41
C THR A 291 -2.16 -12.62 -5.29
N VAL A 292 -2.20 -13.49 -6.30
CA VAL A 292 -1.47 -14.75 -6.33
C VAL A 292 -0.40 -14.71 -7.42
N THR A 293 0.76 -15.25 -7.09
CA THR A 293 1.82 -15.57 -8.05
C THR A 293 2.20 -17.04 -7.94
N PRO A 294 2.55 -17.68 -9.06
CA PRO A 294 3.22 -18.98 -8.99
C PRO A 294 4.56 -18.82 -8.24
N ASN A 295 4.88 -19.79 -7.40
CA ASN A 295 6.22 -19.98 -6.86
C ASN A 295 7.10 -20.40 -8.04
N ILE A 296 7.82 -19.43 -8.60
CA ILE A 296 8.90 -19.74 -9.52
C ILE A 296 10.06 -20.18 -8.63
N SER A 297 10.24 -21.49 -8.51
CA SER A 297 11.46 -22.11 -7.98
C SER A 297 12.68 -21.71 -8.81
#